data_AF-A0A932I437-F1
#
_entry.id   AF-A0A932I437-F1
#
_cell.length_a   1.000
_cell.length_b   1.000
_cell.length_c   1.000
_cell.angle_alpha   90.00
_cell.angle_beta   90.00
_cell.angle_gamma   90.00
#
_symmetry.space_group_name_H-M   'P 1'
#
loop_
_entity.id
_entity.type
_entity.pdbx_description
1 polymer ?
#
loop_
_entity_poly.entity_id
_entity_poly.type
_entity_poly.pdbx_seq_one_letter_code
_entity_poly.pdbx_strand_id
1 'polypeptide(L)'
;MKRKNRLKYRILPALLFFFFSEAGAQFDTSFVKSQLLRCADSLAIGFKTRNWEVFARYSNPSIIGVMGGKAAFINFAAGVFGQIPDSAWKVYEPGNILQVIRTGPDFQAVIELRSVIEWEGRKISAVNYLIGQSWDGGSFWTFFDSQNSPKAAKEIKPDLSDELFIPAKNEKAEPLRPPSPLRPEMMPVKTKGKSGLPY
;
A
#
# COMPACT_ATOMS: atom_id res chain seq x y z
N MET A 1 -80.45 3.90 25.54
CA MET A 1 -79.43 4.92 25.89
C MET A 1 -78.05 4.25 25.87
N LYS A 2 -77.24 4.32 24.79
CA LYS A 2 -76.10 5.26 24.52
C LYS A 2 -75.17 5.43 25.74
N ARG A 3 -73.83 5.29 25.73
CA ARG A 3 -72.73 5.32 24.73
C ARG A 3 -71.49 4.66 25.41
N LYS A 4 -70.80 3.68 24.79
CA LYS A 4 -69.58 3.83 23.97
C LYS A 4 -68.25 4.01 24.76
N ASN A 5 -67.77 2.96 25.42
CA ASN A 5 -66.38 2.83 25.94
C ASN A 5 -65.45 2.10 24.94
N ARG A 6 -65.36 2.56 23.69
CA ARG A 6 -64.51 1.96 22.64
C ARG A 6 -63.26 2.78 22.30
N LEU A 7 -62.72 3.56 23.25
CA LEU A 7 -61.61 4.48 22.97
C LEU A 7 -60.25 4.04 23.56
N LYS A 8 -60.21 3.09 24.50
CA LYS A 8 -58.98 2.77 25.25
C LYS A 8 -58.07 1.70 24.62
N TYR A 9 -58.54 0.95 23.61
CA TYR A 9 -57.77 -0.16 23.01
C TYR A 9 -57.24 0.12 21.60
N ARG A 10 -57.36 1.36 21.09
CA ARG A 10 -56.86 1.74 19.75
C ARG A 10 -55.48 2.38 19.73
N ILE A 11 -54.92 2.71 20.89
CA ILE A 11 -53.61 3.38 21.01
C ILE A 11 -52.49 2.36 21.31
N LEU A 12 -52.83 1.16 21.81
CA LEU A 12 -51.85 0.13 22.17
C LEU A 12 -51.04 -0.47 20.99
N PRO A 13 -51.57 -0.63 19.75
CA PRO A 13 -50.75 -1.14 18.65
C PRO A 13 -49.85 -0.07 17.98
N ALA A 14 -50.06 1.23 18.27
CA ALA A 14 -49.24 2.30 17.69
C ALA A 14 -47.89 2.49 18.40
N LEU A 15 -47.77 2.06 19.66
CA LEU A 15 -46.55 2.24 20.47
C LEU A 15 -45.56 1.07 20.33
N LEU A 16 -45.98 -0.05 19.73
CA LEU A 16 -45.16 -1.24 19.51
C LEU A 16 -44.42 -1.25 18.15
N PHE A 17 -44.68 -0.26 17.29
CA PHE A 17 -44.04 -0.12 15.97
C PHE A 17 -42.79 0.77 15.96
N PHE A 18 -42.47 1.44 17.07
CA PHE A 18 -41.31 2.36 17.16
C PHE A 18 -40.02 1.70 17.66
N PHE A 19 -40.02 0.40 17.97
CA PHE A 19 -38.82 -0.30 18.45
C PHE A 19 -37.96 -0.99 17.37
N PHE A 20 -38.26 -0.78 16.08
CA PHE A 20 -37.61 -1.52 14.98
C PHE A 20 -36.64 -0.72 14.09
N SER A 21 -36.19 0.48 14.50
CA SER A 21 -35.46 1.36 13.57
C SER A 21 -33.99 1.60 13.88
N GLU A 22 -33.33 0.71 14.62
CA GLU A 22 -31.87 0.66 14.64
C GLU A 22 -31.39 -0.78 14.47
N ALA A 23 -31.77 -1.38 13.33
CA ALA A 23 -30.92 -2.40 12.74
C ALA A 23 -29.62 -1.69 12.31
N GLY A 24 -28.72 -1.48 13.26
CA GLY A 24 -27.33 -1.17 12.94
C GLY A 24 -26.84 -2.30 12.08
N ALA A 25 -26.85 -2.10 10.76
CA ALA A 25 -26.30 -3.05 9.80
C ALA A 25 -24.91 -3.40 10.32
N GLN A 26 -24.74 -4.65 10.77
CA GLN A 26 -23.44 -5.13 11.20
C GLN A 26 -22.50 -4.87 10.04
N PHE A 27 -21.63 -3.89 10.23
CA PHE A 27 -20.72 -3.44 9.21
C PHE A 27 -19.83 -4.63 8.86
N ASP A 28 -20.04 -5.18 7.66
CA ASP A 28 -19.30 -6.35 7.20
C ASP A 28 -17.87 -5.95 6.89
N THR A 29 -17.07 -6.01 7.95
CA THR A 29 -15.63 -5.73 7.91
C THR A 29 -14.94 -6.69 6.94
N SER A 30 -15.49 -7.89 6.69
CA SER A 30 -14.92 -8.85 5.74
C SER A 30 -15.12 -8.40 4.29
N PHE A 31 -16.32 -7.90 3.94
CA PHE A 31 -16.58 -7.31 2.63
C PHE A 31 -15.61 -6.16 2.32
N VAL A 32 -15.47 -5.20 3.24
CA VAL A 32 -14.62 -4.03 3.02
C VAL A 32 -13.15 -4.40 2.90
N LYS A 33 -12.65 -5.31 3.74
CA LYS A 33 -11.27 -5.81 3.64
C LYS A 33 -11.03 -6.56 2.32
N SER A 34 -12.02 -7.32 1.83
CA SER A 34 -11.90 -8.04 0.56
C SER A 34 -11.80 -7.10 -0.65
N GLN A 35 -12.62 -6.03 -0.69
CA GLN A 35 -12.56 -5.04 -1.77
C GLN A 35 -11.28 -4.21 -1.71
N LEU A 36 -10.83 -3.86 -0.50
CA LEU A 36 -9.56 -3.18 -0.29
C LEU A 36 -8.40 -4.00 -0.86
N LEU A 37 -8.31 -5.30 -0.51
CA LEU A 37 -7.27 -6.18 -1.05
C LEU A 37 -7.35 -6.29 -2.57
N ARG A 38 -8.55 -6.49 -3.13
CA ARG A 38 -8.75 -6.59 -4.58
C ARG A 38 -8.29 -5.35 -5.33
N CYS A 39 -8.57 -4.16 -4.79
CA CYS A 39 -8.13 -2.91 -5.40
C CYS A 39 -6.61 -2.71 -5.25
N ALA A 40 -6.03 -3.06 -4.10
CA ALA A 40 -4.58 -3.02 -3.89
C ALA A 40 -3.85 -3.98 -4.85
N ASP A 41 -4.43 -5.17 -5.08
CA ASP A 41 -3.90 -6.14 -6.05
C ASP A 41 -3.94 -5.57 -7.46
N SER A 42 -5.03 -4.90 -7.82
CA SER A 42 -5.18 -4.25 -9.13
C SER A 42 -4.17 -3.11 -9.33
N LEU A 43 -3.89 -2.33 -8.28
CA LEU A 43 -2.80 -1.33 -8.27
C LEU A 43 -1.45 -2.01 -8.51
N ALA A 44 -1.14 -3.06 -7.75
CA ALA A 44 0.14 -3.76 -7.83
C ALA A 44 0.34 -4.42 -9.21
N ILE A 45 -0.69 -5.05 -9.76
CA ILE A 45 -0.69 -5.61 -11.11
C ILE A 45 -0.50 -4.50 -12.14
N GLY A 46 -1.22 -3.37 -12.02
CA GLY A 46 -1.09 -2.23 -12.92
C GLY A 46 0.35 -1.72 -12.98
N PHE A 47 1.00 -1.58 -11.83
CA PHE A 47 2.41 -1.21 -11.74
C PHE A 47 3.33 -2.27 -12.39
N LYS A 48 3.21 -3.53 -11.97
CA LYS A 48 4.10 -4.62 -12.39
C LYS A 48 3.99 -4.95 -13.88
N THR A 49 2.82 -4.76 -14.47
CA THR A 49 2.56 -4.98 -15.90
C THR A 49 2.73 -3.72 -16.75
N ARG A 50 3.22 -2.61 -16.15
CA ARG A 50 3.38 -1.30 -16.80
C ARG A 50 2.08 -0.77 -17.41
N ASN A 51 0.93 -1.24 -16.92
CA ASN A 51 -0.36 -0.70 -17.29
C ASN A 51 -0.60 0.56 -16.46
N TRP A 52 0.03 1.66 -16.88
CA TRP A 52 0.02 2.93 -16.16
C TRP A 52 -1.39 3.53 -16.03
N GLU A 53 -2.29 3.18 -16.95
CA GLU A 53 -3.70 3.54 -16.87
C GLU A 53 -4.40 2.86 -15.68
N VAL A 54 -4.18 1.55 -15.49
CA VAL A 54 -4.68 0.82 -14.33
C VAL A 54 -3.99 1.31 -13.06
N PHE A 55 -2.68 1.50 -13.07
CA PHE A 55 -1.95 2.04 -11.92
C PHE A 55 -2.50 3.40 -11.49
N ALA A 56 -2.72 4.32 -12.43
CA ALA A 56 -3.31 5.62 -12.15
C ALA A 56 -4.76 5.52 -11.65
N ARG A 57 -5.57 4.59 -12.19
CA ARG A 57 -6.96 4.39 -11.74
C ARG A 57 -7.07 4.03 -10.26
N TYR A 58 -6.15 3.21 -9.76
CA TYR A 58 -6.12 2.80 -8.36
C TYR A 58 -5.22 3.70 -7.49
N SER A 59 -4.56 4.69 -8.09
CA SER A 59 -3.79 5.70 -7.35
C SER A 59 -4.72 6.79 -6.83
N ASN A 60 -4.41 7.34 -5.66
CA ASN A 60 -5.25 8.34 -5.02
C ASN A 60 -5.31 9.65 -5.85
N PRO A 61 -6.49 10.25 -6.04
CA PRO A 61 -6.64 11.47 -6.82
C PRO A 61 -5.84 12.65 -6.28
N SER A 62 -5.57 12.73 -4.96
CA SER A 62 -4.77 13.82 -4.40
C SER A 62 -3.32 13.78 -4.87
N ILE A 63 -2.67 12.61 -4.88
CA ILE A 63 -1.30 12.49 -5.39
C ILE A 63 -1.25 12.74 -6.91
N ILE A 64 -2.26 12.30 -7.65
CA ILE A 64 -2.39 12.61 -9.08
C ILE A 64 -2.52 14.12 -9.30
N GLY A 65 -3.31 14.80 -8.47
CA GLY A 65 -3.47 16.26 -8.51
C GLY A 65 -2.16 17.01 -8.23
N VAL A 66 -1.44 16.60 -7.18
CA VAL A 66 -0.11 17.17 -6.83
C VAL A 66 0.89 17.01 -7.97
N MET A 67 0.83 15.91 -8.72
CA MET A 67 1.70 15.67 -9.88
C MET A 67 1.28 16.41 -11.16
N GLY A 68 0.21 17.22 -11.14
CA GLY A 68 -0.26 17.95 -12.31
C GLY A 68 -1.28 17.19 -13.17
N GLY A 69 -1.94 16.19 -12.59
CA GLY A 69 -3.01 15.41 -13.24
C GLY A 69 -2.54 14.07 -13.79
N LYS A 70 -3.51 13.30 -14.32
CA LYS A 70 -3.32 11.90 -14.70
C LYS A 70 -2.21 11.69 -15.73
N ALA A 71 -2.14 12.53 -16.77
CA ALA A 71 -1.12 12.40 -17.81
C ALA A 71 0.29 12.62 -17.26
N ALA A 72 0.47 13.63 -16.41
CA ALA A 72 1.76 13.91 -15.77
C ALA A 72 2.17 12.78 -14.82
N PHE A 73 1.22 12.26 -14.02
CA PHE A 73 1.43 11.09 -13.17
C PHE A 73 1.87 9.86 -13.96
N ILE A 74 1.18 9.53 -15.07
CA ILE A 74 1.52 8.41 -15.95
C ILE A 74 2.92 8.59 -16.56
N ASN A 75 3.22 9.78 -17.08
CA ASN A 75 4.52 10.08 -17.67
C ASN A 75 5.65 9.97 -16.63
N PHE A 76 5.42 10.45 -15.41
CA PHE A 76 6.34 10.30 -14.29
C PHE A 76 6.57 8.82 -13.97
N ALA A 77 5.51 8.04 -13.77
CA ALA A 77 5.61 6.62 -13.47
C ALA A 77 6.35 5.85 -14.58
N ALA A 78 6.02 6.11 -15.84
CA ALA A 78 6.69 5.52 -16.99
C ALA A 78 8.17 5.91 -17.08
N GLY A 79 8.50 7.18 -16.80
CA GLY A 79 9.88 7.68 -16.85
C GLY A 79 10.77 7.10 -15.74
N VAL A 80 10.25 7.03 -14.51
CA VAL A 80 11.01 6.54 -13.35
C VAL A 80 11.10 5.01 -13.34
N PHE A 81 9.99 4.31 -13.55
CA PHE A 81 9.92 2.87 -13.36
C PHE A 81 10.01 2.07 -14.67
N GLY A 82 9.77 2.69 -15.83
CA GLY A 82 9.82 2.01 -17.13
C GLY A 82 11.20 1.50 -17.53
N GLN A 83 12.27 2.05 -16.93
CA GLN A 83 13.64 1.60 -17.14
C GLN A 83 13.98 0.30 -16.39
N ILE A 84 13.22 -0.04 -15.35
CA ILE A 84 13.45 -1.23 -14.53
C ILE A 84 12.84 -2.43 -15.26
N PRO A 85 13.63 -3.45 -15.65
CA PRO A 85 13.11 -4.59 -16.40
C PRO A 85 12.12 -5.39 -15.55
N ASP A 86 11.07 -5.94 -16.17
CA ASP A 86 10.03 -6.68 -15.44
C ASP A 86 10.59 -7.87 -14.65
N SER A 87 11.67 -8.48 -15.17
CA SER A 87 12.39 -9.57 -14.51
C SER A 87 13.12 -9.16 -13.23
N ALA A 88 13.35 -7.86 -12.99
CA ALA A 88 13.94 -7.37 -11.75
C ALA A 88 12.94 -7.45 -10.58
N TRP A 89 11.64 -7.29 -10.84
CA TRP A 89 10.60 -7.38 -9.80
C TRP A 89 10.33 -8.84 -9.46
N LYS A 90 10.88 -9.32 -8.35
CA LYS A 90 10.65 -10.69 -7.84
C LYS A 90 9.35 -10.77 -7.04
N VAL A 91 9.08 -9.73 -6.25
CA VAL A 91 7.86 -9.59 -5.46
C VAL A 91 7.37 -8.16 -5.62
N TYR A 92 6.08 -7.99 -5.87
CA TYR A 92 5.39 -6.70 -5.82
C TYR A 92 3.90 -6.98 -5.63
N GLU A 93 3.47 -7.06 -4.38
CA GLU A 93 2.13 -7.51 -4.01
C GLU A 93 1.67 -6.86 -2.70
N PRO A 94 0.35 -6.67 -2.51
CA PRO A 94 -0.20 -6.27 -1.23
C PRO A 94 0.09 -7.31 -0.14
N GLY A 95 0.35 -6.85 1.07
CA GLY A 95 0.57 -7.67 2.26
C GLY A 95 -0.60 -7.59 3.23
N ASN A 96 -0.28 -7.51 4.52
CA ASN A 96 -1.30 -7.45 5.56
C ASN A 96 -2.04 -6.12 5.57
N ILE A 97 -3.35 -6.18 5.83
CA ILE A 97 -4.14 -5.00 6.19
C ILE A 97 -3.88 -4.74 7.67
N LEU A 98 -3.24 -3.62 7.98
CA LEU A 98 -2.91 -3.25 9.36
C LEU A 98 -4.09 -2.59 10.06
N GLN A 99 -4.82 -1.75 9.33
CA GLN A 99 -5.89 -0.95 9.89
C GLN A 99 -6.94 -0.64 8.82
N VAL A 100 -8.20 -0.63 9.25
CA VAL A 100 -9.33 -0.05 8.50
C VAL A 100 -10.13 0.76 9.51
N ILE A 101 -10.31 2.05 9.24
CA ILE A 101 -11.13 2.95 10.05
C ILE A 101 -12.22 3.56 9.18
N ARG A 102 -13.33 3.89 9.83
CA ARG A 102 -14.44 4.61 9.21
C ARG A 102 -14.39 6.07 9.62
N THR A 103 -14.40 6.97 8.66
CA THR A 103 -14.42 8.42 8.86
C THR A 103 -15.69 8.98 8.23
N GLY A 104 -16.79 8.96 8.99
CA GLY A 104 -18.12 9.34 8.49
C GLY A 104 -18.66 8.34 7.46
N PRO A 105 -19.00 8.76 6.22
CA PRO A 105 -19.40 7.83 5.15
C PRO A 105 -18.21 7.11 4.50
N ASP A 106 -16.99 7.60 4.71
CA ASP A 106 -15.78 7.16 4.02
C ASP A 106 -14.99 6.15 4.85
N PHE A 107 -14.08 5.46 4.17
CA PHE A 107 -13.12 4.56 4.80
C PHE A 107 -11.69 5.00 4.52
N GLN A 108 -10.83 4.81 5.52
CA GLN A 108 -9.40 4.96 5.41
C GLN A 108 -8.74 3.67 5.91
N ALA A 109 -7.60 3.31 5.35
CA ALA A 109 -6.92 2.08 5.70
C ALA A 109 -5.41 2.18 5.52
N VAL A 110 -4.68 1.30 6.21
CA VAL A 110 -3.25 1.08 6.01
C VAL A 110 -3.03 -0.37 5.62
N ILE A 111 -2.38 -0.59 4.48
CA ILE A 111 -2.04 -1.91 3.94
C ILE A 111 -0.56 -1.96 3.56
N GLU A 112 0.07 -3.08 3.84
CA GLU A 112 1.43 -3.36 3.39
C GLU A 112 1.51 -3.49 1.87
N LEU A 113 2.60 -3.03 1.29
CA LEU A 113 3.03 -3.37 -0.05
C LEU A 113 4.43 -3.97 0.05
N ARG A 114 4.53 -5.26 -0.25
CA ARG A 114 5.80 -5.99 -0.20
C ARG A 114 6.46 -5.93 -1.57
N SER A 115 7.71 -5.51 -1.59
CA SER A 115 8.50 -5.47 -2.82
C SER A 115 9.86 -6.11 -2.63
N VAL A 116 10.25 -6.94 -3.59
CA VAL A 116 11.61 -7.47 -3.73
C VAL A 116 12.06 -7.20 -5.16
N ILE A 117 13.08 -6.37 -5.30
CA ILE A 117 13.69 -6.03 -6.58
C ILE A 117 15.14 -6.51 -6.61
N GLU A 118 15.52 -7.16 -7.70
CA GLU A 118 16.89 -7.57 -7.99
C GLU A 118 17.39 -6.81 -9.20
N TRP A 119 18.21 -5.79 -8.97
CA TRP A 119 18.67 -4.88 -10.01
C TRP A 119 20.08 -4.38 -9.70
N GLU A 120 20.89 -4.21 -10.75
CA GLU A 120 22.29 -3.72 -10.64
C GLU A 120 23.16 -4.46 -9.61
N GLY A 121 23.01 -5.80 -9.52
CA GLY A 121 23.80 -6.60 -8.59
C GLY A 121 23.35 -6.52 -7.13
N ARG A 122 22.22 -5.88 -6.84
CA ARG A 122 21.65 -5.74 -5.50
C ARG A 122 20.26 -6.38 -5.43
N LYS A 123 19.94 -6.93 -4.27
CA LYS A 123 18.61 -7.34 -3.86
C LYS A 123 18.11 -6.35 -2.84
N ILE A 124 17.02 -5.66 -3.14
CA ILE A 124 16.36 -4.73 -2.24
C ILE A 124 15.02 -5.34 -1.86
N SER A 125 14.82 -5.58 -0.57
CA SER A 125 13.56 -6.06 0.00
C SER A 125 12.98 -4.97 0.87
N ALA A 126 11.74 -4.57 0.60
CA ALA A 126 11.06 -3.52 1.33
C ALA A 126 9.61 -3.89 1.66
N VAL A 127 9.14 -3.41 2.80
CA VAL A 127 7.72 -3.34 3.16
C VAL A 127 7.38 -1.87 3.26
N ASN A 128 6.61 -1.38 2.30
CA ASN A 128 6.05 -0.04 2.31
C ASN A 128 4.61 -0.09 2.84
N TYR A 129 4.09 1.04 3.30
CA TYR A 129 2.72 1.14 3.80
C TYR A 129 1.91 2.12 2.95
N LEU A 130 0.94 1.55 2.22
CA LEU A 130 -0.01 2.29 1.42
C LEU A 130 -1.16 2.76 2.29
N ILE A 131 -1.56 4.02 2.09
CA ILE A 131 -2.79 4.56 2.64
C ILE A 131 -3.89 4.36 1.61
N GLY A 132 -4.90 3.57 1.96
CA GLY A 132 -6.11 3.37 1.18
C GLY A 132 -7.21 4.34 1.59
N GLN A 133 -7.96 4.85 0.61
CA GLN A 133 -9.20 5.61 0.84
C GLN A 133 -10.32 5.10 -0.06
N SER A 134 -11.53 5.07 0.49
CA SER A 134 -12.77 4.76 -0.22
C SER A 134 -13.86 5.75 0.17
N TRP A 135 -14.58 6.26 -0.83
CA TRP A 135 -15.68 7.22 -0.71
C TRP A 135 -17.04 6.64 -1.08
N ASP A 136 -17.11 5.32 -1.30
CA ASP A 136 -18.29 4.60 -1.80
C ASP A 136 -18.65 3.41 -0.90
N GLY A 137 -18.48 3.59 0.41
CA GLY A 137 -18.81 2.59 1.40
C GLY A 137 -17.86 1.38 1.42
N GLY A 138 -16.64 1.53 0.89
CA GLY A 138 -15.64 0.46 0.84
C GLY A 138 -15.69 -0.38 -0.44
N SER A 139 -16.44 0.03 -1.46
CA SER A 139 -16.61 -0.75 -2.71
C SER A 139 -15.43 -0.57 -3.66
N PHE A 140 -14.87 0.64 -3.74
CA PHE A 140 -13.70 0.99 -4.53
C PHE A 140 -12.68 1.74 -3.68
N TRP A 141 -11.41 1.37 -3.85
CA TRP A 141 -10.31 1.91 -3.08
C TRP A 141 -9.23 2.49 -3.97
N THR A 142 -8.66 3.60 -3.53
CA THR A 142 -7.47 4.21 -4.14
C THR A 142 -6.35 4.34 -3.11
N PHE A 143 -5.11 4.36 -3.58
CA PHE A 143 -3.94 4.23 -2.72
C PHE A 143 -2.87 5.27 -3.03
N PHE A 144 -2.10 5.63 -2.02
CA PHE A 144 -0.85 6.35 -2.19
C PHE A 144 0.16 5.90 -1.14
N ASP A 145 1.45 6.08 -1.43
CA ASP A 145 2.52 5.78 -0.49
C ASP A 145 2.61 6.91 0.55
N SER A 146 2.57 6.55 1.82
CA SER A 146 2.75 7.46 2.95
C SER A 146 4.19 7.96 3.11
N GLN A 147 5.13 7.41 2.34
CA GLN A 147 6.57 7.50 2.57
C GLN A 147 6.96 7.09 3.99
N ASN A 148 6.13 6.25 4.62
CA ASN A 148 6.26 5.80 6.00
C ASN A 148 6.31 6.95 7.02
N SER A 149 5.64 8.07 6.71
CA SER A 149 5.61 9.27 7.55
C SER A 149 4.19 9.84 7.61
N PRO A 150 3.57 9.93 8.80
CA PRO A 150 2.29 10.60 8.96
C PRO A 150 2.28 12.05 8.46
N LYS A 151 3.40 12.75 8.61
CA LYS A 151 3.54 14.13 8.12
C LYS A 151 3.50 14.17 6.59
N ALA A 152 4.28 13.33 5.92
CA ALA A 152 4.30 13.29 4.45
C ALA A 152 2.95 12.84 3.88
N ALA A 153 2.29 11.89 4.54
CA ALA A 153 0.94 11.48 4.20
C ALA A 153 -0.06 12.64 4.27
N LYS A 154 0.03 13.48 5.31
CA LYS A 154 -0.83 14.66 5.47
C LYS A 154 -0.51 15.80 4.50
N GLU A 155 0.72 15.91 4.02
CA GLU A 155 1.06 16.84 2.93
C GLU A 155 0.33 16.47 1.62
N ILE A 156 0.08 15.19 1.38
CA ILE A 156 -0.71 14.70 0.24
C ILE A 156 -2.22 14.83 0.53
N LYS A 157 -2.64 14.49 1.74
CA LYS A 157 -4.07 14.44 2.13
C LYS A 157 -4.24 15.02 3.55
N PRO A 158 -4.50 16.33 3.68
CA PRO A 158 -4.53 17.01 5.00
C PRO A 158 -5.62 16.53 5.97
N ASP A 159 -6.69 15.94 5.46
CA ASP A 159 -7.85 15.42 6.19
C ASP A 159 -7.77 13.93 6.52
N LEU A 160 -6.58 13.33 6.45
CA LEU A 160 -6.35 12.00 7.01
C LEU A 160 -6.65 11.99 8.51
N SER A 161 -7.28 10.91 8.97
CA SER A 161 -7.56 10.73 10.38
C SER A 161 -6.26 10.67 11.20
N ASP A 162 -6.27 11.32 12.36
CA ASP A 162 -5.21 11.20 13.37
C ASP A 162 -5.11 9.80 13.97
N GLU A 163 -6.14 8.97 13.81
CA GLU A 163 -6.17 7.58 14.27
C GLU A 163 -5.40 6.62 13.36
N LEU A 164 -4.98 7.06 12.15
CA LEU A 164 -4.21 6.21 11.24
C LEU A 164 -2.81 5.95 11.79
N PHE A 165 -2.51 4.67 12.02
CA PHE A 165 -1.19 4.22 12.41
C PHE A 165 -0.37 3.85 11.16
N ILE A 166 0.62 4.69 10.83
CA ILE A 166 1.57 4.45 9.73
C ILE A 166 2.89 3.96 10.34
N PRO A 167 3.26 2.69 10.13
CA PRO A 167 4.51 2.17 10.66
C PRO A 167 5.73 2.76 9.95
N ALA A 168 6.89 2.65 10.60
CA ALA A 168 8.16 3.10 10.05
C ALA A 168 8.66 2.17 8.93
N LYS A 169 9.39 2.73 7.96
CA LYS A 169 9.92 2.02 6.81
C LYS A 169 10.81 0.85 7.20
N ASN A 170 10.61 -0.31 6.57
CA ASN A 170 11.53 -1.45 6.67
C ASN A 170 12.06 -1.79 5.27
N GLU A 171 13.32 -1.42 5.02
CA GLU A 171 14.03 -1.71 3.77
C GLU A 171 15.40 -2.33 4.09
N LYS A 172 15.74 -3.37 3.33
CA LYS A 172 17.04 -4.05 3.40
C LYS A 172 17.60 -4.16 2.00
N ALA A 173 18.84 -3.70 1.83
CA ALA A 173 19.59 -3.81 0.59
C ALA A 173 20.82 -4.70 0.81
N GLU A 174 20.93 -5.75 -0.01
CA GLU A 174 21.99 -6.76 0.10
C GLU A 174 22.60 -7.00 -1.29
N PRO A 175 23.92 -7.31 -1.38
CA PRO A 175 24.52 -7.70 -2.65
C PRO A 175 24.00 -9.07 -3.12
N LEU A 176 23.68 -9.22 -4.41
CA LEU A 176 23.16 -10.48 -4.98
C LEU A 176 24.18 -11.64 -4.93
N ARG A 177 25.47 -11.31 -4.91
CA ARG A 177 26.55 -12.27 -4.70
C ARG A 177 27.37 -11.81 -3.51
N PRO A 178 27.78 -12.72 -2.60
CA PRO A 178 28.76 -12.38 -1.59
C PRO A 178 30.03 -11.85 -2.28
N PRO A 179 30.72 -10.85 -1.71
CA PRO A 179 32.00 -10.41 -2.26
C PRO A 179 32.90 -11.63 -2.39
N SER A 180 33.49 -11.82 -3.58
CA SER A 180 34.48 -12.88 -3.78
C SER A 180 35.50 -12.80 -2.63
N PRO A 181 35.85 -13.92 -1.98
CA PRO A 181 36.95 -13.92 -1.03
C PRO A 181 38.14 -13.26 -1.73
N LEU A 182 38.65 -12.17 -1.15
CA LEU A 182 39.82 -11.48 -1.68
C LEU A 182 40.87 -12.55 -1.97
N ARG A 183 41.20 -12.75 -3.25
CA ARG A 183 42.30 -13.63 -3.62
C ARG A 183 43.50 -13.13 -2.81
N PRO A 184 44.13 -13.96 -1.96
CA PRO A 184 45.27 -13.52 -1.17
C PRO A 184 46.24 -12.83 -2.12
N GLU A 185 46.64 -11.61 -1.80
CA GLU A 185 47.62 -10.86 -2.55
C GLU A 185 48.84 -11.78 -2.70
N MET A 186 49.06 -12.29 -3.92
CA MET A 186 50.17 -13.20 -4.17
C MET A 186 51.43 -12.38 -3.92
N MET A 187 52.03 -12.58 -2.73
CA MET A 187 53.27 -11.92 -2.39
C MET A 187 54.26 -12.16 -3.53
N PRO A 188 54.98 -11.11 -3.97
CA PRO A 188 55.95 -11.25 -5.04
C PRO A 188 56.94 -12.35 -4.67
N VAL A 189 56.97 -13.42 -5.48
CA VAL A 189 57.93 -14.50 -5.36
C VAL A 189 59.31 -13.87 -5.47
N LYS A 190 60.03 -13.81 -4.34
CA LYS A 190 61.44 -13.40 -4.32
C LYS A 190 62.23 -14.42 -5.15
N THR A 191 62.46 -14.11 -6.41
CA THR A 191 63.45 -14.79 -7.24
C THR A 191 64.82 -14.59 -6.60
N LYS A 192 65.34 -15.63 -5.94
CA LYS A 192 66.73 -15.69 -5.47
C LYS A 192 67.64 -15.55 -6.70
N GLY A 193 68.29 -14.39 -6.81
CA GLY A 193 69.38 -14.17 -7.75
C GLY A 193 70.50 -15.17 -7.47
N LYS A 194 70.88 -15.95 -8.48
CA LYS A 194 72.11 -16.74 -8.48
C LYS A 194 73.29 -15.77 -8.54
N SER A 195 73.99 -15.60 -7.42
CA SER A 195 75.28 -14.93 -7.37
C SER A 195 76.33 -15.82 -8.07
N GLY A 196 77.05 -15.22 -9.01
CA GLY A 196 78.11 -15.86 -9.79
C GLY A 196 79.29 -16.30 -8.93
N LEU A 197 79.95 -17.36 -9.40
CA LEU A 197 81.25 -17.84 -8.95
C LEU A 197 82.35 -16.99 -9.61
N PRO A 198 83.36 -16.50 -8.86
CA PRO A 198 84.64 -16.18 -9.46
C PRO A 198 85.57 -17.41 -9.42
N TYR A 199 86.35 -17.52 -10.48
CA TYR A 199 87.51 -18.41 -10.65
C TYR A 199 88.64 -18.08 -9.68
#